data_AF-A0A483A1Y3-F1
#
_entry.id   AF-A0A483A1Y3-F1
#
_cell.length_a   1.000
_cell.length_b   1.000
_cell.length_c   1.000
_cell.angle_alpha   90.00
_cell.angle_beta   90.00
_cell.angle_gamma   90.00
#
_symmetry.space_group_name_H-M   'P 1'
#
loop_
_entity.id
_entity.type
_entity.pdbx_description
1 polymer ?
#
loop_
_entity_poly.entity_id
_entity_poly.type
_entity_poly.pdbx_seq_one_letter_code
_entity_poly.pdbx_strand_id
1 'polypeptide(L)'
;MSIDANDKNESRKIAIALILLVAVLSVSMALLFPALVDIFSTHLEPGLGVKEAAIISFFITVVLMIVFTIASGDGLLGELQFLLIGFLLFFVIIWFLLAWIF
;
A
#
# COMPACT_ATOMS: atom_id res chain seq x y z
N MET A 1 -42.98 15.25 -10.12
CA MET A 1 -42.03 14.60 -11.05
C MET A 1 -40.72 15.38 -11.18
N SER A 2 -40.26 16.10 -10.13
CA SER A 2 -39.13 17.04 -10.21
C SER A 2 -37.95 16.71 -9.27
N ILE A 3 -38.05 15.69 -8.42
CA ILE A 3 -36.95 15.27 -7.52
C ILE A 3 -35.92 14.42 -8.29
N ASP A 4 -36.39 13.52 -9.16
CA ASP A 4 -35.59 12.54 -9.90
C ASP A 4 -34.57 13.18 -10.87
N ALA A 5 -34.94 14.30 -11.51
CA ALA A 5 -34.06 15.00 -12.44
C ALA A 5 -32.93 15.77 -11.74
N ASN A 6 -33.15 16.22 -10.49
CA ASN A 6 -32.16 16.96 -9.72
C ASN A 6 -31.13 15.99 -9.11
N ASP A 7 -31.58 14.86 -8.58
CA ASP A 7 -30.71 13.80 -8.02
C ASP A 7 -29.78 13.19 -9.08
N LYS A 8 -30.31 12.99 -10.30
CA LYS A 8 -29.51 12.54 -11.46
C LYS A 8 -28.44 13.55 -11.88
N ASN A 9 -28.68 14.85 -11.71
CA ASN A 9 -27.72 15.90 -12.03
C ASN A 9 -26.62 16.01 -10.97
N GLU A 10 -26.97 15.89 -9.68
CA GLU A 10 -25.99 15.84 -8.58
C GLU A 10 -25.11 14.60 -8.67
N SER A 11 -25.70 13.43 -8.93
CA SER A 11 -24.95 12.19 -9.17
C SER A 11 -23.97 12.30 -10.35
N ARG A 12 -24.39 12.96 -11.45
CA ARG A 12 -23.53 13.19 -12.61
C ARG A 12 -22.39 14.18 -12.30
N LYS A 13 -22.64 15.23 -11.52
CA LYS A 13 -21.59 16.16 -11.07
C LYS A 13 -20.56 15.46 -10.20
N ILE A 14 -20.99 14.60 -9.27
CA ILE A 14 -20.10 13.79 -8.43
C ILE A 14 -19.27 12.83 -9.29
N ALA A 15 -19.90 12.13 -10.25
CA ALA A 15 -19.19 11.26 -11.17
C ALA A 15 -18.17 12.01 -12.03
N ILE A 16 -18.52 13.19 -12.54
CA ILE A 16 -17.59 14.04 -13.29
C ILE A 16 -16.44 14.49 -12.40
N ALA A 17 -16.72 14.94 -11.17
CA ALA A 17 -15.70 15.36 -10.22
C ALA A 17 -14.74 14.21 -9.88
N LEU A 18 -15.24 12.98 -9.70
CA LEU A 18 -14.43 11.79 -9.49
C LEU A 18 -13.58 11.44 -10.69
N ILE A 19 -14.13 11.48 -11.91
CA ILE A 19 -13.37 11.24 -13.14
C ILE A 19 -12.26 12.28 -13.29
N LEU A 20 -12.57 13.55 -13.00
CA LEU A 20 -11.61 14.64 -13.08
C LEU A 20 -10.50 14.50 -12.04
N LEU A 21 -10.85 14.10 -10.81
CA LEU A 21 -9.89 13.77 -9.76
C LEU A 21 -8.96 12.63 -10.19
N VAL A 22 -9.51 11.53 -10.70
CA VAL A 22 -8.72 10.39 -11.18
C VAL A 22 -7.81 10.83 -12.33
N ALA A 23 -8.31 11.61 -13.29
CA ALA A 23 -7.51 12.12 -14.40
C ALA A 23 -6.34 13.00 -13.92
N VAL A 24 -6.59 13.91 -12.96
CA VAL A 24 -5.54 14.75 -12.36
C VAL A 24 -4.50 13.90 -11.62
N LEU A 25 -4.94 12.89 -10.88
CA LEU A 25 -4.04 11.98 -10.17
C LEU A 25 -3.19 11.16 -11.15
N SER A 26 -3.78 10.65 -12.23
CA SER A 26 -3.05 9.92 -13.27
C SER A 26 -2.03 10.80 -13.98
N VAL A 27 -2.38 12.04 -14.34
CA VAL A 27 -1.42 12.99 -14.94
C VAL A 27 -0.30 13.32 -13.96
N SER A 28 -0.63 13.59 -12.70
CA SER A 28 0.36 13.87 -11.66
C SER A 28 1.31 12.69 -11.44
N MET A 29 0.80 11.46 -11.45
CA MET A 29 1.61 10.24 -11.36
C MET A 29 2.52 10.09 -12.58
N ALA A 30 2.02 10.35 -13.79
CA ALA A 30 2.82 10.29 -15.01
C ALA A 30 3.96 11.33 -15.01
N LEU A 31 3.72 12.52 -14.46
CA LEU A 31 4.73 13.57 -14.32
C LEU A 31 5.76 13.25 -13.24
N LEU A 32 5.36 12.60 -12.15
CA LEU A 32 6.24 12.16 -11.07
C LEU A 32 7.01 10.88 -11.42
N PHE A 33 6.57 10.12 -12.42
CA PHE A 33 7.15 8.83 -12.79
C PHE A 33 8.67 8.89 -13.04
N PRO A 34 9.24 9.85 -13.80
CA PRO A 34 10.69 9.91 -14.01
C PRO A 34 11.48 10.15 -12.70
N ALA A 35 10.98 11.04 -11.84
CA ALA A 35 11.60 11.31 -10.54
C ALA A 35 11.50 10.10 -9.60
N LEU A 36 10.40 9.35 -9.67
CA LEU A 36 10.29 8.06 -9.00
C LEU A 36 11.34 7.08 -9.56
N VAL A 37 11.45 6.92 -10.88
CA VAL A 37 12.43 6.03 -11.49
C VAL A 37 13.86 6.37 -11.06
N ASP A 38 14.22 7.65 -10.98
CA ASP A 38 15.55 8.08 -10.51
C ASP A 38 15.81 7.75 -9.03
N ILE A 39 14.79 7.90 -8.16
CA ILE A 39 14.87 7.49 -6.75
C ILE A 39 14.99 5.98 -6.65
N PHE A 40 14.21 5.25 -7.44
CA PHE A 40 14.27 3.81 -7.51
C PHE A 40 15.64 3.35 -8.02
N SER A 41 16.21 3.95 -9.06
CA SER A 41 17.52 3.57 -9.60
C SER A 41 18.70 3.95 -8.71
N THR A 42 18.60 5.06 -8.00
CA THR A 42 19.72 5.53 -7.17
C THR A 42 19.71 4.91 -5.77
N HIS A 43 18.54 4.52 -5.26
CA HIS A 43 18.39 4.08 -3.87
C HIS A 43 17.75 2.70 -3.70
N LEU A 44 17.11 2.14 -4.73
CA LEU A 44 16.40 0.85 -4.68
C LEU A 44 16.88 -0.18 -5.73
N GLU A 45 17.62 0.22 -6.77
CA GLU A 45 18.23 -0.65 -7.80
C GLU A 45 19.47 -1.41 -7.33
N PRO A 46 20.31 -0.90 -6.39
CA PRO A 46 21.16 -1.80 -5.64
C PRO A 46 20.22 -2.47 -4.65
N GLY A 47 19.75 -3.68 -4.94
CA GLY A 47 18.94 -4.45 -4.00
C GLY A 47 19.48 -4.30 -2.57
N LEU A 48 18.58 -4.08 -1.60
CA LEU A 48 18.97 -3.82 -0.22
C LEU A 48 19.80 -5.01 0.27
N GLY A 49 20.98 -4.73 0.85
CA GLY A 49 21.82 -5.79 1.42
C GLY A 49 21.00 -6.68 2.35
N VAL A 50 21.26 -8.00 2.34
CA VAL A 50 20.46 -9.00 3.07
C VAL A 50 20.23 -8.62 4.53
N LYS A 51 21.20 -7.94 5.16
CA LYS A 51 21.14 -7.43 6.52
C LYS A 51 20.18 -6.24 6.65
N GLU A 52 20.34 -5.24 5.80
CA GLU A 52 19.54 -4.02 5.81
C GLU A 52 18.09 -4.33 5.43
N ALA A 53 17.88 -5.22 4.46
CA ALA A 53 16.57 -5.75 4.08
C ALA A 53 15.88 -6.45 5.25
N ALA A 54 16.60 -7.21 6.07
CA ALA A 54 16.04 -7.89 7.25
C ALA A 54 15.53 -6.89 8.30
N ILE A 55 16.26 -5.78 8.50
CA ILE A 55 15.87 -4.74 9.46
C ILE A 55 14.59 -4.06 8.98
N ILE A 56 14.55 -3.66 7.70
CA ILE A 56 13.41 -2.94 7.13
C ILE A 56 12.18 -3.86 7.07
N SER A 57 12.34 -5.11 6.61
CA SER A 57 11.24 -6.08 6.53
C SER A 57 10.66 -6.39 7.92
N PHE A 58 11.49 -6.45 8.96
CA PHE A 58 11.02 -6.64 10.33
C PHE A 58 10.04 -5.53 10.74
N PHE A 59 10.42 -4.27 10.57
CA PHE A 59 9.56 -3.14 10.94
C PHE A 59 8.29 -3.05 10.08
N ILE A 60 8.40 -3.30 8.77
CA ILE A 60 7.22 -3.33 7.89
C ILE A 60 6.24 -4.41 8.34
N THR A 61 6.73 -5.62 8.60
CA THR A 61 5.88 -6.72 9.06
C THR A 61 5.24 -6.41 10.41
N VAL A 62 5.97 -5.82 11.37
CA VAL A 62 5.39 -5.40 12.66
C VAL A 62 4.23 -4.42 12.47
N VAL A 63 4.42 -3.37 11.65
CA VAL A 63 3.36 -2.39 11.35
C VAL A 63 2.15 -3.09 10.71
N LEU A 64 2.40 -4.00 9.79
CA LEU A 64 1.37 -4.75 9.08
C LEU A 64 0.58 -5.67 10.04
N MET A 65 1.26 -6.33 10.99
CA MET A 65 0.60 -7.11 12.05
C MET A 65 -0.25 -6.24 12.96
N ILE A 66 0.19 -5.03 13.30
CA ILE A 66 -0.60 -4.08 14.09
C ILE A 66 -1.87 -3.68 13.33
N VAL A 67 -1.77 -3.37 12.05
CA VAL A 67 -2.93 -3.03 11.21
C VAL A 67 -3.92 -4.20 11.15
N PHE A 68 -3.44 -5.43 10.95
CA PHE A 68 -4.31 -6.62 10.95
C PHE A 68 -4.94 -6.90 12.29
N THR A 69 -4.21 -6.70 13.38
CA THR A 69 -4.72 -6.82 14.74
C THR A 69 -5.89 -5.86 14.97
N ILE A 70 -5.72 -4.59 14.58
CA ILE A 70 -6.75 -3.56 14.74
C ILE A 70 -7.95 -3.87 13.83
N ALA A 71 -7.71 -4.28 12.58
CA ALA A 71 -8.75 -4.61 11.63
C ALA A 71 -9.54 -5.88 12.02
N SER A 72 -8.89 -6.84 12.68
CA SER A 72 -9.51 -8.09 13.14
C SER A 72 -10.44 -7.89 14.35
N GLY A 73 -10.24 -6.83 15.14
CA GLY A 73 -11.13 -6.46 16.25
C GLY A 73 -11.05 -7.37 17.51
N ASP A 74 -10.45 -8.56 17.41
CA ASP A 74 -10.33 -9.56 18.50
C ASP A 74 -8.87 -10.09 18.67
N GLY A 75 -7.89 -9.41 18.05
CA GLY A 75 -6.78 -10.10 17.39
C GLY A 75 -5.40 -10.17 18.07
N LEU A 76 -5.26 -10.14 19.41
CA LEU A 76 -3.91 -10.24 20.04
C LEU A 76 -3.64 -11.51 20.84
N LEU A 77 -4.62 -12.04 21.58
CA LEU A 77 -4.37 -13.12 22.55
C LEU A 77 -4.97 -14.48 22.15
N GLY A 78 -6.13 -14.51 21.49
CA GLY A 78 -6.77 -15.77 21.08
C GLY A 78 -6.09 -16.45 19.90
N GLU A 79 -5.48 -15.65 19.00
CA GLU A 79 -4.96 -16.12 17.71
C GLU A 79 -3.45 -15.92 17.57
N LEU A 80 -2.70 -15.87 18.69
CA LEU A 80 -1.26 -15.60 18.68
C LEU A 80 -0.48 -16.57 17.76
N GLN A 81 -0.92 -17.82 17.66
CA GLN A 81 -0.33 -18.80 16.74
C GLN A 81 -0.49 -18.40 15.25
N PHE A 82 -1.63 -17.83 14.86
CA PHE A 82 -1.87 -17.34 13.50
C PHE A 82 -1.13 -16.03 13.26
N LEU A 83 -1.05 -15.17 14.26
CA LEU A 83 -0.29 -13.93 14.23
C LEU A 83 1.21 -14.21 14.06
N LEU A 84 1.77 -15.20 14.77
CA LEU A 84 3.18 -15.59 14.66
C LEU A 84 3.52 -16.26 13.33
N ILE A 85 2.66 -17.16 12.84
CA ILE A 85 2.86 -17.80 11.52
C ILE A 85 2.73 -16.76 10.41
N GLY A 86 1.72 -15.88 10.49
CA GLY A 86 1.53 -14.77 9.56
C GLY A 86 2.74 -13.83 9.56
N PHE A 87 3.21 -13.42 10.75
CA PHE A 87 4.42 -12.62 10.90
C PHE A 87 5.60 -13.26 10.18
N LEU A 88 5.88 -14.54 10.43
CA LEU A 88 7.03 -15.21 9.84
C LEU A 88 6.92 -15.31 8.31
N LEU A 89 5.74 -15.61 7.78
CA LEU A 89 5.47 -15.66 6.34
C LEU A 89 5.66 -14.30 5.68
N PHE A 90 5.00 -13.25 6.21
CA PHE A 90 5.12 -11.89 5.68
C PHE A 90 6.56 -11.37 5.80
N PHE A 91 7.22 -11.62 6.93
CA PHE A 91 8.61 -11.26 7.13
C PHE A 91 9.52 -11.89 6.09
N VAL A 92 9.45 -13.21 5.88
CA VAL A 92 10.30 -13.90 4.89
C VAL A 92 10.02 -13.40 3.48
N ILE A 93 8.75 -13.25 3.10
CA ILE A 93 8.36 -12.77 1.76
C ILE A 93 8.87 -11.34 1.53
N ILE A 94 8.59 -10.42 2.45
CA ILE A 94 9.01 -9.01 2.34
C ILE A 94 10.54 -8.90 2.41
N TRP A 95 11.18 -9.70 3.27
CA TRP A 95 12.63 -9.73 3.38
C TRP A 95 13.27 -10.15 2.06
N PHE A 96 12.82 -11.24 1.43
CA PHE A 96 13.36 -11.65 0.14
C PHE A 96 12.96 -10.71 -1.00
N LEU A 97 11.79 -10.06 -0.95
CA LEU A 97 11.44 -9.02 -1.93
C LEU A 97 12.37 -7.81 -1.84
N LEU A 98 12.70 -7.36 -0.62
CA LEU A 98 13.61 -6.23 -0.41
C LEU A 98 15.07 -6.61 -0.65
N ALA A 99 15.47 -7.81 -0.23
CA ALA A 99 16.83 -8.33 -0.41
C ALA A 99 17.11 -8.74 -1.86
N TRP A 100 16.05 -9.08 -2.61
CA TRP A 100 16.14 -9.64 -3.95
C TRP A 100 15.18 -8.93 -4.90
N ILE A 101 15.58 -7.73 -5.33
CA ILE A 101 15.15 -7.10 -6.56
C ILE A 101 16.42 -6.45 -7.12
N PHE A 102 17.03 -7.16 -8.07
CA PHE A 102 18.15 -6.86 -8.99
C PHE A 102 19.43 -6.18 -8.47
#